data_AF-W5NEF7-F1
#
_entry.id   AF-W5NEF7-F1
#
_cell.length_a   1.000
_cell.length_b   1.000
_cell.length_c   1.000
_cell.angle_alpha   90.00
_cell.angle_beta   90.00
_cell.angle_gamma   90.00
#
_symmetry.space_group_name_H-M   'P 1'
#
loop_
_entity.id
_entity.type
_entity.pdbx_description
1 polymer ?
#
loop_
_entity_poly.entity_id
_entity_poly.type
_entity_poly.pdbx_seq_one_letter_code
_entity_poly.pdbx_strand_id
1 'polypeptide(L)'
;PSGLQTVYGKLLEFVPHHCRLLREVTGGAISSDKADIVPGYDFMVNSVWPEIVKALEERLPSLFNPGNPDAFYEKYSVSMEFVRKFERQCGSQASVKRLRAHPSYQSFHNKWNLPVYFQLRFKEIAGSLESAMSEGLQEAPSGGPYRLLASQVLWTSLLKCWAERVYLPLLAHRFWKLTLQLLSRYSTFLGEALNKTAVTEAHKDTAKPLSSSASSSSLTSQEDSGSEASTTTALSAQQLVSIVADVDKLQDQIPQLSEMIKHRLELIGFTNFEILSDSLADARTSLSGCIPILNSRVTQHLSDSCYGYLKSAAEVPRLYRRTNKEVSTKASPYVDSALKPLHQLQSDYKDVLKPSIIQDWFRVALSDSTRRYYETVAEVLSSVKKMEESLKRLKQARKTITASVPETNGGLTDDGKIRLQLALDVEYFGEQIQKMGLQTSDISLFSSLLDLVQGARDRASSQQP
;
A
#
# COMPACT_ATOMS: atom_id res chain seq x y z
N PRO A 1 39.38 -6.83 -5.12
CA PRO A 1 39.45 -5.44 -4.60
C PRO A 1 40.89 -4.97 -4.27
N SER A 2 41.71 -5.81 -3.61
CA SER A 2 43.06 -5.43 -3.15
C SER A 2 44.08 -5.16 -4.27
N GLY A 3 44.00 -5.88 -5.40
CA GLY A 3 44.97 -5.74 -6.50
C GLY A 3 44.97 -4.36 -7.17
N LEU A 4 43.79 -3.86 -7.57
CA LEU A 4 43.68 -2.56 -8.26
C LEU A 4 44.07 -1.39 -7.36
N GLN A 5 43.64 -1.42 -6.08
CA GLN A 5 44.04 -0.40 -5.10
C GLN A 5 45.57 -0.39 -4.89
N THR A 6 46.20 -1.57 -4.85
CA THR A 6 47.67 -1.68 -4.75
C THR A 6 48.37 -1.10 -5.97
N VAL A 7 47.88 -1.39 -7.18
CA VAL A 7 48.41 -0.81 -8.43
C VAL A 7 48.30 0.71 -8.39
N TYR A 8 47.13 1.26 -8.04
CA TYR A 8 46.96 2.71 -7.93
C TYR A 8 47.83 3.34 -6.84
N GLY A 9 48.01 2.67 -5.69
CA GLY A 9 48.93 3.12 -4.65
C GLY A 9 50.36 3.25 -5.18
N LYS A 10 50.89 2.21 -5.84
CA LYS A 10 52.22 2.24 -6.46
C LYS A 10 52.37 3.31 -7.53
N LEU A 11 51.34 3.54 -8.35
CA LEU A 11 51.34 4.61 -9.34
C LEU A 11 51.38 6.00 -8.71
N LEU A 12 50.64 6.23 -7.62
CA LEU A 12 50.67 7.48 -6.87
C LEU A 12 52.01 7.71 -6.15
N GLU A 13 52.69 6.65 -5.75
CA GLU A 13 54.02 6.71 -5.12
C GLU A 13 55.14 6.96 -6.13
N PHE A 14 54.96 6.57 -7.40
CA PHE A 14 56.01 6.63 -8.40
C PHE A 14 56.60 8.04 -8.57
N VAL A 15 55.75 9.06 -8.75
CA VAL A 15 56.24 10.43 -8.97
C VAL A 15 56.99 10.99 -7.76
N PRO A 16 56.46 10.95 -6.52
CA PRO A 16 57.19 11.40 -5.34
C PRO A 16 58.54 10.73 -5.13
N HIS A 17 58.68 9.44 -5.47
CA HIS A 17 59.90 8.67 -5.21
C HIS A 17 60.93 8.75 -6.35
N HIS A 18 60.48 8.78 -7.61
CA HIS A 18 61.36 8.63 -8.77
C HIS A 18 61.42 9.86 -9.68
N CYS A 19 60.41 10.73 -9.65
CA CYS A 19 60.32 11.90 -10.55
C CYS A 19 60.25 13.23 -9.79
N ARG A 20 60.68 13.25 -8.52
CA ARG A 20 60.61 14.43 -7.65
C ARG A 20 61.30 15.66 -8.28
N LEU A 21 62.52 15.49 -8.78
CA LEU A 21 63.29 16.59 -9.39
C LEU A 21 62.58 17.16 -10.64
N LEU A 22 62.03 16.30 -11.49
CA LEU A 22 61.25 16.73 -12.67
C LEU A 22 60.00 17.51 -12.27
N ARG A 23 59.31 17.06 -11.19
CA ARG A 23 58.16 17.77 -10.64
C ARG A 23 58.55 19.13 -10.05
N GLU A 24 59.69 19.23 -9.39
CA GLU A 24 60.18 20.47 -8.77
C GLU A 24 60.60 21.51 -9.83
N VAL A 25 61.37 21.09 -10.84
CA VAL A 25 61.86 21.95 -11.93
C VAL A 25 60.74 22.51 -12.82
N THR A 26 59.66 21.74 -13.02
CA THR A 26 58.52 22.13 -13.87
C THR A 26 57.33 22.71 -13.09
N GLY A 27 57.26 22.45 -11.78
CA GLY A 27 56.16 22.88 -10.92
C GLY A 27 56.29 24.30 -10.35
N GLY A 28 57.43 24.98 -10.56
CA GLY A 28 57.65 26.35 -10.09
C GLY A 28 57.69 26.51 -8.56
N ALA A 29 57.83 25.41 -7.81
CA ALA A 29 57.69 25.37 -6.35
C ALA A 29 59.03 25.29 -5.61
N ILE A 30 60.11 25.86 -6.16
CA ILE A 30 61.44 25.85 -5.54
C ILE A 30 61.69 27.21 -4.88
N SER A 31 61.87 27.20 -3.54
CA SER A 31 62.25 28.35 -2.70
C SER A 31 63.76 28.64 -2.72
N SER A 32 64.50 28.16 -3.70
CA SER A 32 65.97 28.28 -3.76
C SER A 32 66.36 29.04 -5.01
N ASP A 33 67.03 30.18 -4.81
CA ASP A 33 67.55 31.16 -5.80
C ASP A 33 68.50 30.59 -6.89
N LYS A 34 68.60 29.27 -7.07
CA LYS A 34 69.59 28.60 -7.92
C LYS A 34 69.06 27.47 -8.81
N ALA A 35 67.74 27.28 -8.90
CA ALA A 35 67.18 26.28 -9.82
C ALA A 35 66.65 26.96 -11.09
N ASP A 36 67.18 26.58 -12.24
CA ASP A 36 66.62 26.97 -13.55
C ASP A 36 65.23 26.31 -13.70
N ILE A 37 64.19 27.06 -13.38
CA ILE A 37 62.80 26.65 -13.57
C ILE A 37 62.55 26.59 -15.08
N VAL A 38 61.97 25.50 -15.58
CA VAL A 38 61.47 25.43 -16.96
C VAL A 38 60.05 25.98 -16.97
N PRO A 39 59.82 27.24 -17.37
CA PRO A 39 58.52 27.87 -17.23
C PRO A 39 57.54 27.27 -18.25
N GLY A 40 56.33 26.96 -17.82
CA GLY A 40 55.22 26.65 -18.72
C GLY A 40 55.02 25.18 -19.09
N TYR A 41 55.89 24.25 -18.67
CA TYR A 41 55.63 22.82 -18.84
C TYR A 41 55.02 22.19 -17.58
N ASP A 42 53.94 21.44 -17.73
CA ASP A 42 53.29 20.72 -16.63
C ASP A 42 53.59 19.21 -16.73
N PHE A 43 54.65 18.76 -16.06
CA PHE A 43 55.13 17.37 -16.14
C PHE A 43 54.07 16.34 -15.69
N MET A 44 53.29 16.67 -14.65
CA MET A 44 52.23 15.79 -14.16
C MET A 44 51.16 15.56 -15.22
N VAL A 45 50.76 16.63 -15.90
CA VAL A 45 49.66 16.61 -16.88
C VAL A 45 50.11 16.05 -18.22
N ASN A 46 51.28 16.46 -18.70
CA ASN A 46 51.71 16.20 -20.07
C ASN A 46 52.59 14.95 -20.22
N SER A 47 53.22 14.48 -19.14
CA SER A 47 54.11 13.30 -19.20
C SER A 47 53.56 12.12 -18.39
N VAL A 48 53.18 12.35 -17.13
CA VAL A 48 52.82 11.24 -16.23
C VAL A 48 51.43 10.71 -16.51
N TRP A 49 50.42 11.58 -16.50
CA TRP A 49 49.02 11.16 -16.67
C TRP A 49 48.74 10.41 -17.99
N PRO A 50 49.23 10.86 -19.17
CA PRO A 50 48.96 10.18 -20.43
C PRO A 50 49.54 8.76 -20.46
N GLU A 51 50.75 8.56 -19.93
CA GLU A 51 51.39 7.25 -19.86
C GLU A 51 50.67 6.30 -18.90
N ILE A 52 50.21 6.80 -17.74
CA ILE A 52 49.38 6.01 -16.82
C ILE A 52 48.08 5.59 -17.51
N VAL A 53 47.35 6.53 -18.11
CA VAL A 53 46.07 6.22 -18.78
C VAL A 53 46.29 5.20 -19.89
N LYS A 54 47.28 5.42 -20.77
CA LYS A 54 47.60 4.48 -21.85
C LYS A 54 47.89 3.08 -21.31
N ALA A 55 48.72 2.97 -20.26
CA ALA A 55 49.04 1.68 -19.66
C ALA A 55 47.81 0.99 -19.03
N LEU A 56 46.93 1.75 -18.34
CA LEU A 56 45.69 1.20 -17.79
C LEU A 56 44.76 0.71 -18.91
N GLU A 57 44.67 1.45 -20.00
CA GLU A 57 43.83 1.11 -21.14
C GLU A 57 44.31 -0.12 -21.91
N GLU A 58 45.62 -0.24 -22.12
CA GLU A 58 46.23 -1.36 -22.87
C GLU A 58 46.34 -2.63 -22.01
N ARG A 59 46.72 -2.50 -20.74
CA ARG A 59 47.02 -3.64 -19.87
C ARG A 59 45.83 -4.11 -19.04
N LEU A 60 44.82 -3.26 -18.82
CA LEU A 60 43.65 -3.58 -18.01
C LEU A 60 42.34 -3.22 -18.75
N PRO A 61 42.08 -3.73 -19.96
CA PRO A 61 40.85 -3.40 -20.70
C PRO A 61 39.57 -3.85 -19.97
N SER A 62 39.64 -4.94 -19.18
CA SER A 62 38.52 -5.42 -18.36
C SER A 62 38.17 -4.52 -17.17
N LEU A 63 38.95 -3.46 -16.92
CA LEU A 63 38.67 -2.45 -15.91
C LEU A 63 37.35 -1.72 -16.19
N PHE A 64 37.09 -1.42 -17.46
CA PHE A 64 35.97 -0.59 -17.91
C PHE A 64 34.71 -1.39 -18.27
N ASN A 65 34.75 -2.73 -18.15
CA ASN A 65 33.65 -3.59 -18.57
C ASN A 65 32.43 -3.45 -17.63
N PRO A 66 31.26 -3.00 -18.13
CA PRO A 66 30.06 -2.85 -17.30
C PRO A 66 29.30 -4.16 -17.06
N GLY A 67 29.65 -5.27 -17.72
CA GLY A 67 28.88 -6.52 -17.72
C GLY A 67 28.60 -7.14 -16.35
N ASN A 68 29.42 -6.83 -15.34
CA ASN A 68 29.10 -7.08 -13.93
C ASN A 68 29.00 -5.72 -13.22
N PRO A 69 27.79 -5.29 -12.81
CA PRO A 69 27.59 -3.96 -12.25
C PRO A 69 28.24 -3.80 -10.86
N ASP A 70 28.28 -4.84 -10.02
CA ASP A 70 28.96 -4.77 -8.71
C ASP A 70 30.47 -4.57 -8.90
N ALA A 71 31.08 -5.38 -9.78
CA ALA A 71 32.49 -5.24 -10.09
C ALA A 71 32.81 -3.90 -10.78
N PHE A 72 31.91 -3.41 -11.64
CA PHE A 72 32.04 -2.11 -12.28
C PHE A 72 32.00 -0.98 -11.25
N TYR A 73 31.05 -1.00 -10.31
CA TYR A 73 30.97 -0.03 -9.22
C TYR A 73 32.26 0.03 -8.41
N GLU A 74 32.76 -1.12 -7.97
CA GLU A 74 33.96 -1.22 -7.14
C GLU A 74 35.19 -0.66 -7.88
N LYS A 75 35.38 -1.10 -9.12
CA LYS A 75 36.47 -0.63 -9.98
C LYS A 75 36.35 0.86 -10.23
N TYR A 76 35.19 1.35 -10.66
CA TYR A 76 34.92 2.76 -10.90
C TYR A 76 35.22 3.61 -9.66
N SER A 77 34.71 3.22 -8.50
CA SER A 77 34.87 3.97 -7.26
C SER A 77 36.34 4.07 -6.84
N VAL A 78 37.08 2.96 -6.91
CA VAL A 78 38.52 2.91 -6.64
C VAL A 78 39.30 3.75 -7.66
N SER A 79 38.94 3.69 -8.94
CA SER A 79 39.55 4.49 -10.00
C SER A 79 39.30 5.98 -9.82
N MET A 80 38.08 6.40 -9.49
CA MET A 80 37.77 7.81 -9.22
C MET A 80 38.50 8.33 -7.99
N GLU A 81 38.69 7.50 -6.96
CA GLU A 81 39.50 7.86 -5.80
C GLU A 81 40.98 8.02 -6.16
N PHE A 82 41.51 7.15 -7.03
CA PHE A 82 42.84 7.34 -7.61
C PHE A 82 42.95 8.67 -8.36
N VAL A 83 41.98 9.01 -9.21
CA VAL A 83 41.96 10.29 -9.94
C VAL A 83 41.98 11.47 -8.97
N ARG A 84 41.16 11.46 -7.91
CA ARG A 84 41.16 12.53 -6.90
C ARG A 84 42.51 12.67 -6.20
N LYS A 85 43.15 11.55 -5.85
CA LYS A 85 44.48 11.56 -5.24
C LYS A 85 45.55 12.08 -6.21
N PHE A 86 45.47 11.72 -7.49
CA PHE A 86 46.36 12.24 -8.52
C PHE A 86 46.17 13.75 -8.72
N GLU A 87 44.93 14.24 -8.77
CA GLU A 87 44.64 15.68 -8.85
C GLU A 87 45.24 16.45 -7.66
N ARG A 88 45.26 15.87 -6.46
CA ARG A 88 45.91 16.47 -5.28
C ARG A 88 47.44 16.53 -5.39
N GLN A 89 48.04 15.71 -6.25
CA GLN A 89 49.48 15.77 -6.53
C GLN A 89 49.84 16.82 -7.58
N CYS A 90 48.85 17.38 -8.29
CA CYS A 90 49.07 18.56 -9.14
C CYS A 90 49.46 19.75 -8.26
N GLY A 91 50.54 20.46 -8.64
CA GLY A 91 51.12 21.54 -7.82
C GLY A 91 50.27 22.82 -7.72
N SER A 92 49.16 22.93 -8.46
CA SER A 92 48.27 24.11 -8.43
C SER A 92 46.89 23.81 -9.00
N GLN A 93 45.91 24.68 -8.69
CA GLN A 93 44.56 24.62 -9.29
C GLN A 93 44.58 24.82 -10.82
N ALA A 94 45.53 25.62 -11.33
CA ALA A 94 45.72 25.78 -12.76
C ALA A 94 46.17 24.45 -13.43
N SER A 95 47.06 23.70 -12.77
CA SER A 95 47.48 22.36 -13.22
C SER A 95 46.32 21.37 -13.24
N VAL A 96 45.47 21.34 -12.19
CA VAL A 96 44.26 20.50 -12.17
C VAL A 96 43.30 20.85 -13.31
N LYS A 97 43.11 22.15 -13.62
CA LYS A 97 42.30 22.56 -14.77
C LYS A 97 42.86 22.05 -16.10
N ARG A 98 44.18 22.13 -16.29
CA ARG A 98 44.85 21.57 -17.49
C ARG A 98 44.71 20.06 -17.55
N LEU A 99 44.87 19.35 -16.42
CA LEU A 99 44.68 17.91 -16.33
C LEU A 99 43.28 17.51 -16.81
N ARG A 100 42.24 18.15 -16.30
CA ARG A 100 40.85 17.87 -16.68
C ARG A 100 40.54 18.19 -18.14
N ALA A 101 41.25 19.16 -18.72
CA ALA A 101 41.15 19.52 -20.13
C ALA A 101 41.98 18.61 -21.05
N HIS A 102 42.89 17.80 -20.49
CA HIS A 102 43.80 16.97 -21.29
C HIS A 102 43.04 15.84 -22.02
N PRO A 103 43.34 15.55 -23.30
CA PRO A 103 42.61 14.52 -24.06
C PRO A 103 42.61 13.13 -23.40
N SER A 104 43.73 12.70 -22.81
CA SER A 104 43.79 11.40 -22.12
C SER A 104 42.93 11.35 -20.85
N TYR A 105 42.73 12.49 -20.16
CA TYR A 105 41.83 12.56 -19.02
C TYR A 105 40.38 12.34 -19.47
N GLN A 106 39.97 13.03 -20.53
CA GLN A 106 38.64 12.87 -21.11
C GLN A 106 38.43 11.45 -21.65
N SER A 107 39.42 10.88 -22.36
CA SER A 107 39.41 9.50 -22.85
C SER A 107 39.16 8.51 -21.70
N PHE A 108 39.92 8.63 -20.61
CA PHE A 108 39.80 7.77 -19.45
C PHE A 108 38.39 7.79 -18.85
N HIS A 109 37.80 8.98 -18.68
CA HIS A 109 36.42 9.12 -18.19
C HIS A 109 35.39 8.57 -19.16
N ASN A 110 35.56 8.81 -20.46
CA ASN A 110 34.64 8.34 -21.50
C ASN A 110 34.60 6.82 -21.65
N LYS A 111 35.66 6.11 -21.26
CA LYS A 111 35.66 4.63 -21.25
C LYS A 111 34.73 4.04 -20.19
N TRP A 112 34.42 4.78 -19.13
CA TRP A 112 33.43 4.34 -18.15
C TRP A 112 32.02 4.53 -18.69
N ASN A 113 31.44 3.46 -19.23
CA ASN A 113 30.07 3.49 -19.76
C ASN A 113 29.01 3.48 -18.64
N LEU A 114 28.88 4.63 -17.95
CA LEU A 114 27.89 4.85 -16.91
C LEU A 114 26.44 4.65 -17.39
N PRO A 115 26.06 4.99 -18.64
CA PRO A 115 24.74 4.66 -19.16
C PRO A 115 24.42 3.16 -19.14
N VAL A 116 25.35 2.30 -19.58
CA VAL A 116 25.15 0.84 -19.57
C VAL A 116 25.14 0.30 -18.15
N TYR A 117 26.00 0.81 -17.26
CA TYR A 117 25.93 0.48 -15.84
C TYR A 117 24.55 0.76 -15.25
N PHE A 118 24.01 1.96 -15.49
CA PHE A 118 22.67 2.31 -15.03
C PHE A 118 21.59 1.42 -15.65
N GLN A 119 21.70 1.08 -16.94
CA GLN A 119 20.73 0.20 -17.61
C GLN A 119 20.66 -1.19 -16.95
N LEU A 120 21.81 -1.74 -16.57
CA LEU A 120 21.88 -3.02 -15.84
C LEU A 120 21.24 -2.89 -14.45
N ARG A 121 21.59 -1.83 -13.69
CA ARG A 121 20.97 -1.56 -12.38
C ARG A 121 19.47 -1.29 -12.47
N PHE A 122 19.01 -0.59 -13.50
CA PHE A 122 17.60 -0.36 -13.77
C PHE A 122 16.88 -1.69 -13.98
N LYS A 123 17.40 -2.55 -14.87
CA LYS A 123 16.80 -3.86 -15.14
C LYS A 123 16.77 -4.74 -13.89
N GLU A 124 17.83 -4.71 -13.09
CA GLU A 124 17.91 -5.43 -11.82
C GLU A 124 16.85 -4.94 -10.81
N ILE A 125 16.76 -3.63 -10.59
CA ILE A 125 15.87 -3.02 -9.57
C ILE A 125 14.41 -3.04 -10.04
N ALA A 126 14.11 -2.42 -11.18
CA ALA A 126 12.75 -2.34 -11.71
C ALA A 126 12.23 -3.72 -12.12
N GLY A 127 13.09 -4.58 -12.69
CA GLY A 127 12.70 -5.95 -13.06
C GLY A 127 12.32 -6.80 -11.85
N SER A 128 12.99 -6.62 -10.70
CA SER A 128 12.59 -7.29 -9.46
C SER A 128 11.19 -6.87 -9.02
N LEU A 129 10.84 -5.58 -9.12
CA LEU A 129 9.51 -5.10 -8.79
C LEU A 129 8.46 -5.61 -9.78
N GLU A 130 8.73 -5.58 -11.09
CA GLU A 130 7.80 -6.11 -12.09
C GLU A 130 7.54 -7.61 -11.92
N SER A 131 8.56 -8.40 -11.56
CA SER A 131 8.38 -9.82 -11.24
C SER A 131 7.43 -10.01 -10.07
N ALA A 132 7.65 -9.28 -8.97
CA ALA A 132 6.80 -9.37 -7.78
C ALA A 132 5.35 -8.91 -8.04
N MET A 133 5.15 -7.89 -8.88
CA MET A 133 3.80 -7.45 -9.26
C MET A 133 3.11 -8.42 -10.22
N SER A 134 3.87 -9.11 -11.07
CA SER A 134 3.34 -10.13 -12.00
C SER A 134 2.79 -11.34 -11.25
N GLU A 135 3.35 -11.65 -10.08
CA GLU A 135 2.85 -12.67 -9.16
C GLU A 135 1.57 -12.25 -8.42
N GLY A 136 1.13 -11.00 -8.58
CA GLY A 136 -0.10 -10.46 -7.98
C GLY A 136 0.06 -10.03 -6.53
N LEU A 137 -0.97 -10.24 -5.71
CA LEU A 137 -1.01 -9.86 -4.29
C LEU A 137 -0.60 -11.03 -3.39
N GLN A 138 0.59 -11.59 -3.63
CA GLN A 138 1.15 -12.65 -2.79
C GLN A 138 1.57 -12.11 -1.42
N GLU A 139 1.47 -12.97 -0.41
CA GLU A 139 1.96 -12.67 0.93
C GLU A 139 3.49 -12.60 0.96
N ALA A 140 4.02 -11.63 1.69
CA ALA A 140 5.44 -11.48 1.90
C ALA A 140 5.99 -12.59 2.81
N PRO A 141 7.28 -12.95 2.68
CA PRO A 141 7.94 -13.87 3.61
C PRO A 141 7.84 -13.39 5.06
N SER A 142 7.71 -14.36 5.98
CA SER A 142 7.58 -14.11 7.42
C SER A 142 8.75 -13.29 7.96
N GLY A 143 8.46 -12.25 8.76
CA GLY A 143 9.48 -11.39 9.38
C GLY A 143 9.79 -10.09 8.62
N GLY A 144 9.20 -9.90 7.43
CA GLY A 144 9.26 -8.63 6.71
C GLY A 144 8.36 -7.53 7.32
N PRO A 145 8.68 -6.24 7.11
CA PRO A 145 7.81 -5.14 7.53
C PRO A 145 6.49 -5.05 6.76
N TYR A 146 6.39 -5.65 5.57
CA TYR A 146 5.20 -5.59 4.73
C TYR A 146 4.48 -6.93 4.67
N ARG A 147 3.19 -6.88 4.35
CA ARG A 147 2.37 -8.09 4.20
C ARG A 147 2.30 -8.59 2.77
N LEU A 148 2.46 -7.73 1.78
CA LEU A 148 2.50 -8.11 0.38
C LEU A 148 3.95 -8.13 -0.13
N LEU A 149 4.26 -9.15 -0.93
CA LEU A 149 5.58 -9.29 -1.55
C LEU A 149 5.94 -8.08 -2.42
N ALA A 150 4.97 -7.57 -3.20
CA ALA A 150 5.17 -6.40 -4.05
C ALA A 150 5.55 -5.14 -3.24
N SER A 151 4.89 -4.90 -2.09
CA SER A 151 5.24 -3.79 -1.18
C SER A 151 6.65 -3.93 -0.62
N GLN A 152 7.02 -5.14 -0.19
CA GLN A 152 8.34 -5.45 0.34
C GLN A 152 9.43 -5.19 -0.70
N VAL A 153 9.22 -5.66 -1.93
CA VAL A 153 10.16 -5.51 -3.04
C VAL A 153 10.24 -4.06 -3.50
N LEU A 154 9.13 -3.32 -3.50
CA LEU A 154 9.13 -1.87 -3.77
C LEU A 154 10.05 -1.16 -2.78
N TRP A 155 9.83 -1.34 -1.48
CA TRP A 155 10.62 -0.65 -0.46
C TRP A 155 12.11 -0.99 -0.57
N THR A 156 12.42 -2.28 -0.73
CA THR A 156 13.80 -2.74 -0.91
C THR A 156 14.44 -2.14 -2.17
N SER A 157 13.68 -2.03 -3.27
CA SER A 157 14.11 -1.40 -4.53
C SER A 157 14.38 0.09 -4.38
N LEU A 158 13.52 0.82 -3.66
CA LEU A 158 13.69 2.24 -3.35
C LEU A 158 14.98 2.48 -2.56
N LEU A 159 15.23 1.68 -1.52
CA LEU A 159 16.47 1.77 -0.75
C LEU A 159 17.69 1.43 -1.60
N LYS A 160 17.59 0.42 -2.47
CA LYS A 160 18.68 -0.03 -3.34
C LYS A 160 19.13 1.03 -4.34
N CYS A 161 18.23 1.91 -4.81
CA CYS A 161 18.59 3.04 -5.68
C CYS A 161 19.64 3.98 -5.04
N TRP A 162 19.66 4.07 -3.71
CA TRP A 162 20.49 5.01 -2.94
C TRP A 162 21.51 4.31 -2.02
N ALA A 163 21.54 2.97 -2.09
CA ALA A 163 22.44 2.14 -1.32
C ALA A 163 23.90 2.37 -1.73
N GLU A 164 24.78 2.24 -0.73
CA GLU A 164 26.21 2.09 -0.98
C GLU A 164 26.42 0.86 -1.88
N ARG A 165 27.40 0.92 -2.79
CA ARG A 165 27.66 -0.12 -3.83
C ARG A 165 26.73 -0.14 -5.04
N VAL A 166 25.68 0.68 -5.06
CA VAL A 166 24.80 0.84 -6.23
C VAL A 166 24.79 2.28 -6.72
N TYR A 167 24.57 3.23 -5.80
CA TYR A 167 24.45 4.64 -6.13
C TYR A 167 25.76 5.25 -6.62
N LEU A 168 25.73 5.89 -7.79
CA LEU A 168 26.84 6.70 -8.31
C LEU A 168 26.42 8.18 -8.39
N PRO A 169 27.19 9.11 -7.80
CA PRO A 169 26.93 10.55 -7.84
C PRO A 169 26.58 11.12 -9.22
N LEU A 170 27.32 10.73 -10.26
CA LEU A 170 27.10 11.21 -11.64
C LEU A 170 25.77 10.73 -12.24
N LEU A 171 25.14 9.72 -11.63
CA LEU A 171 23.88 9.13 -12.07
C LEU A 171 22.72 9.49 -11.12
N ALA A 172 22.92 10.45 -10.21
CA ALA A 172 21.90 10.86 -9.24
C ALA A 172 20.55 11.19 -9.88
N HIS A 173 20.56 11.95 -10.98
CA HIS A 173 19.34 12.29 -11.74
C HIS A 173 18.60 11.05 -12.26
N ARG A 174 19.31 9.97 -12.64
CA ARG A 174 18.70 8.73 -13.14
C ARG A 174 18.14 7.87 -12.01
N PHE A 175 18.85 7.77 -10.89
CA PHE A 175 18.36 7.07 -9.70
C PHE A 175 17.16 7.77 -9.07
N TRP A 176 17.14 9.11 -9.08
CA TRP A 176 15.97 9.89 -8.72
C TRP A 176 14.78 9.60 -9.64
N LYS A 177 14.97 9.65 -10.96
CA LYS A 177 13.93 9.27 -11.92
C LYS A 177 13.40 7.87 -11.64
N LEU A 178 14.27 6.88 -11.44
CA LEU A 178 13.89 5.51 -11.13
C LEU A 178 13.07 5.44 -9.82
N THR A 179 13.46 6.18 -8.78
CA THR A 179 12.72 6.24 -7.51
C THR A 179 11.25 6.64 -7.73
N LEU A 180 11.02 7.72 -8.48
CA LEU A 180 9.66 8.19 -8.80
C LEU A 180 8.91 7.19 -9.70
N GLN A 181 9.60 6.57 -10.66
CA GLN A 181 9.02 5.55 -11.54
C GLN A 181 8.57 4.31 -10.76
N LEU A 182 9.33 3.84 -9.77
CA LEU A 182 8.96 2.71 -8.92
C LEU A 182 7.70 3.01 -8.10
N LEU A 183 7.63 4.19 -7.47
CA LEU A 183 6.45 4.62 -6.72
C LEU A 183 5.21 4.74 -7.62
N SER A 184 5.35 5.42 -8.76
CA SER A 184 4.27 5.60 -9.73
C SER A 184 3.77 4.26 -10.28
N ARG A 185 4.68 3.36 -10.64
CA ARG A 185 4.33 2.04 -11.17
C ARG A 185 3.57 1.20 -10.15
N TYR A 186 3.99 1.23 -8.89
CA TYR A 186 3.28 0.55 -7.82
C TYR A 186 1.87 1.12 -7.58
N SER A 187 1.71 2.45 -7.57
CA SER A 187 0.37 3.07 -7.51
C SER A 187 -0.54 2.60 -8.65
N THR A 188 -0.01 2.54 -9.88
CA THR A 188 -0.75 2.03 -11.04
C THR A 188 -1.13 0.56 -10.88
N PHE A 189 -0.21 -0.29 -10.41
CA PHE A 189 -0.47 -1.70 -10.12
C PHE A 189 -1.62 -1.88 -9.10
N LEU A 190 -1.64 -1.09 -8.01
CA LEU A 190 -2.73 -1.13 -7.05
C LEU A 190 -4.06 -0.69 -7.67
N GLY A 191 -4.05 0.36 -8.50
CA GLY A 191 -5.22 0.80 -9.26
C GLY A 191 -5.76 -0.28 -10.21
N GLU A 192 -4.88 -0.96 -10.95
CA GLU A 192 -5.23 -2.08 -11.83
C GLU A 192 -5.81 -3.26 -11.05
N ALA A 193 -5.20 -3.63 -9.91
CA ALA A 193 -5.68 -4.70 -9.04
C ALA A 193 -7.10 -4.41 -8.51
N LEU A 194 -7.38 -3.16 -8.14
CA LEU A 194 -8.69 -2.73 -7.67
C LEU A 194 -9.73 -2.67 -8.80
N ASN A 195 -9.36 -2.26 -10.01
CA ASN A 195 -10.30 -2.13 -11.12
C ASN A 195 -10.72 -3.47 -11.71
N LYS A 196 -9.83 -4.47 -11.74
CA LYS A 196 -10.16 -5.84 -12.21
C LYS A 196 -11.37 -6.44 -11.48
N THR A 197 -11.54 -6.11 -10.21
CA THR A 197 -12.69 -6.50 -9.39
C THR A 197 -14.02 -5.82 -9.73
N ALA A 198 -14.01 -4.55 -10.16
CA ALA A 198 -15.25 -3.77 -10.36
C ALA A 198 -16.04 -4.21 -11.61
N VAL A 199 -15.33 -4.69 -12.64
CA VAL A 199 -15.94 -5.15 -13.90
C VAL A 199 -16.69 -6.49 -13.70
N THR A 200 -16.26 -7.31 -12.74
CA THR A 200 -16.88 -8.61 -12.47
C THR A 200 -18.18 -8.49 -11.67
N GLU A 201 -18.30 -7.51 -10.77
CA GLU A 201 -19.56 -7.26 -10.04
C GLU A 201 -20.66 -6.70 -10.95
N ALA A 202 -20.32 -5.82 -11.89
CA ALA A 202 -21.29 -5.24 -12.84
C ALA A 202 -21.91 -6.27 -13.81
N HIS A 203 -21.20 -7.37 -14.11
CA HIS A 203 -21.69 -8.42 -15.01
C HIS A 203 -22.53 -9.49 -14.29
N LYS A 204 -22.56 -9.54 -12.96
CA LYS A 204 -23.42 -10.49 -12.22
C LYS A 204 -24.88 -10.04 -12.11
N ASP A 205 -25.16 -8.75 -12.29
CA ASP A 205 -26.50 -8.17 -12.14
C ASP A 205 -27.31 -8.02 -13.45
N THR A 206 -26.78 -8.48 -14.59
CA THR A 206 -27.43 -8.35 -15.92
C THR A 206 -27.67 -9.67 -16.64
N ALA A 207 -28.20 -10.69 -15.94
CA ALA A 207 -28.64 -11.93 -16.59
C ALA A 207 -30.02 -12.44 -16.13
N LYS A 208 -31.09 -11.85 -16.68
CA LYS A 208 -32.29 -12.55 -17.22
C LYS A 208 -33.20 -11.53 -17.94
N PRO A 209 -33.76 -11.87 -19.12
CA PRO A 209 -34.93 -12.76 -19.17
C PRO A 209 -34.88 -13.86 -20.25
N LEU A 210 -35.86 -14.77 -20.15
CA LEU A 210 -36.00 -16.04 -20.85
C LEU A 210 -36.45 -15.95 -22.34
N SER A 211 -35.92 -16.91 -23.10
CA SER A 211 -36.51 -17.75 -24.18
C SER A 211 -37.21 -17.11 -25.40
N SER A 212 -36.76 -17.47 -26.60
CA SER A 212 -37.43 -18.49 -27.44
C SER A 212 -36.68 -18.81 -28.75
N SER A 213 -36.53 -20.13 -28.98
CA SER A 213 -36.42 -20.93 -30.21
C SER A 213 -36.07 -20.31 -31.58
N ALA A 214 -35.05 -20.84 -32.27
CA ALA A 214 -35.20 -21.81 -33.38
C ALA A 214 -33.92 -21.93 -34.26
N SER A 215 -33.42 -23.17 -34.36
CA SER A 215 -32.76 -23.86 -35.50
C SER A 215 -31.77 -23.15 -36.43
N SER A 216 -30.53 -23.67 -36.55
CA SER A 216 -30.06 -24.50 -37.69
C SER A 216 -28.53 -24.66 -37.75
N SER A 217 -28.06 -25.92 -37.70
CA SER A 217 -27.01 -26.55 -38.52
C SER A 217 -25.56 -25.99 -38.60
N SER A 218 -24.60 -26.83 -38.16
CA SER A 218 -23.44 -27.37 -38.95
C SER A 218 -22.03 -27.22 -38.32
N LEU A 219 -21.54 -28.36 -37.83
CA LEU A 219 -20.17 -28.93 -37.85
C LEU A 219 -18.98 -28.04 -38.29
N THR A 220 -17.96 -27.90 -37.45
CA THR A 220 -16.68 -28.63 -37.54
C THR A 220 -15.88 -28.55 -36.24
N SER A 221 -15.19 -29.64 -35.94
CA SER A 221 -14.36 -29.93 -34.78
C SER A 221 -12.99 -29.25 -34.83
N GLN A 222 -12.56 -28.67 -33.71
CA GLN A 222 -11.15 -28.62 -33.32
C GLN A 222 -11.03 -28.59 -31.80
N GLU A 223 -10.52 -29.70 -31.26
CA GLU A 223 -9.99 -29.80 -29.91
C GLU A 223 -8.72 -28.95 -29.84
N ASP A 224 -8.65 -28.02 -28.90
CA ASP A 224 -7.37 -27.63 -28.33
C ASP A 224 -7.53 -27.47 -26.81
N SER A 225 -6.80 -28.33 -26.11
CA SER A 225 -6.66 -28.32 -24.67
C SER A 225 -5.64 -27.24 -24.30
N GLY A 226 -6.15 -26.10 -23.84
CA GLY A 226 -5.35 -25.01 -23.27
C GLY A 226 -6.02 -24.49 -22.01
N SER A 227 -6.04 -25.32 -20.96
CA SER A 227 -6.53 -24.92 -19.64
C SER A 227 -5.51 -24.02 -18.93
N GLU A 228 -5.55 -22.71 -19.23
CA GLU A 228 -5.16 -21.67 -18.27
C GLU A 228 -6.30 -20.65 -18.14
N ALA A 229 -7.40 -21.12 -17.56
CA ALA A 229 -8.38 -20.23 -16.97
C ALA A 229 -7.76 -19.61 -15.72
N SER A 230 -7.12 -18.45 -15.88
CA SER A 230 -6.90 -17.53 -14.76
C SER A 230 -8.26 -17.08 -14.25
N THR A 231 -8.80 -17.83 -13.29
CA THR A 231 -10.02 -17.48 -12.58
C THR A 231 -9.79 -16.16 -11.86
N THR A 232 -10.24 -15.07 -12.47
CA THR A 232 -10.26 -13.71 -11.92
C THR A 232 -11.17 -13.68 -10.70
N THR A 233 -10.57 -13.98 -9.56
CA THR A 233 -11.25 -14.05 -8.27
C THR A 233 -11.29 -12.64 -7.69
N ALA A 234 -12.45 -12.22 -7.17
CA ALA A 234 -12.55 -10.95 -6.47
C ALA A 234 -11.56 -10.88 -5.30
N LEU A 235 -10.99 -9.70 -5.04
CA LEU A 235 -10.04 -9.49 -3.95
C LEU A 235 -10.67 -9.89 -2.61
N SER A 236 -9.95 -10.69 -1.83
CA SER A 236 -10.43 -11.08 -0.51
C SER A 236 -10.35 -9.91 0.48
N ALA A 237 -11.17 -9.95 1.55
CA ALA A 237 -11.09 -8.96 2.62
C ALA A 237 -9.68 -8.86 3.23
N GLN A 238 -8.98 -10.00 3.36
CA GLN A 238 -7.59 -10.05 3.82
C GLN A 238 -6.64 -9.30 2.88
N GLN A 239 -6.80 -9.43 1.57
CA GLN A 239 -5.99 -8.71 0.59
C GLN A 239 -6.24 -7.20 0.65
N LEU A 240 -7.51 -6.77 0.74
CA LEU A 240 -7.85 -5.34 0.87
C LEU A 240 -7.20 -4.73 2.12
N VAL A 241 -7.30 -5.42 3.25
CA VAL A 241 -6.71 -4.97 4.52
C VAL A 241 -5.17 -4.96 4.46
N SER A 242 -4.57 -5.92 3.75
CA SER A 242 -3.11 -5.97 3.54
C SER A 242 -2.62 -4.78 2.71
N ILE A 243 -3.35 -4.42 1.63
CA ILE A 243 -3.02 -3.25 0.81
C ILE A 243 -3.09 -1.98 1.66
N VAL A 244 -4.14 -1.79 2.45
CA VAL A 244 -4.29 -0.59 3.31
C VAL A 244 -3.15 -0.50 4.31
N ALA A 245 -2.82 -1.60 4.99
CA ALA A 245 -1.73 -1.64 5.95
C ALA A 245 -0.38 -1.30 5.30
N ASP A 246 -0.08 -1.90 4.15
CA ASP A 246 1.18 -1.67 3.46
C ASP A 246 1.30 -0.26 2.89
N VAL A 247 0.22 0.30 2.35
CA VAL A 247 0.19 1.69 1.85
C VAL A 247 0.37 2.68 3.00
N ASP A 248 -0.33 2.51 4.12
CA ASP A 248 -0.16 3.35 5.31
C ASP A 248 1.29 3.30 5.83
N LYS A 249 1.87 2.10 5.88
CA LYS A 249 3.27 1.92 6.27
C LYS A 249 4.26 2.56 5.29
N LEU A 250 4.02 2.45 3.99
CA LEU A 250 4.82 3.16 2.97
C LEU A 250 4.76 4.68 3.20
N GLN A 251 3.58 5.23 3.48
CA GLN A 251 3.42 6.66 3.76
C GLN A 251 4.25 7.13 4.97
N ASP A 252 4.34 6.29 6.01
CA ASP A 252 5.13 6.59 7.21
C ASP A 252 6.65 6.47 6.97
N GLN A 253 7.08 5.62 6.04
CA GLN A 253 8.51 5.39 5.75
C GLN A 253 9.09 6.31 4.65
N ILE A 254 8.27 6.86 3.75
CA ILE A 254 8.72 7.80 2.70
C ILE A 254 9.54 8.99 3.26
N PRO A 255 9.23 9.58 4.41
CA PRO A 255 10.09 10.60 5.03
C PRO A 255 11.53 10.14 5.26
N GLN A 256 11.75 8.89 5.71
CA GLN A 256 13.10 8.34 5.92
C GLN A 256 13.85 8.18 4.59
N LEU A 257 13.14 7.76 3.54
CA LEU A 257 13.70 7.72 2.17
C LEU A 257 14.09 9.13 1.72
N SER A 258 13.25 10.14 1.97
CA SER A 258 13.51 11.54 1.64
C SER A 258 14.79 12.05 2.31
N GLU A 259 15.00 11.77 3.59
CA GLU A 259 16.22 12.13 4.32
C GLU A 259 17.48 11.48 3.71
N MET A 260 17.41 10.20 3.36
CA MET A 260 18.52 9.49 2.72
C MET A 260 18.86 10.11 1.36
N ILE A 261 17.85 10.43 0.54
CA ILE A 261 18.02 11.07 -0.77
C ILE A 261 18.64 12.45 -0.60
N LYS A 262 18.10 13.26 0.33
CA LYS A 262 18.61 14.58 0.65
C LYS A 262 20.09 14.54 1.00
N HIS A 263 20.48 13.68 1.95
CA HIS A 263 21.88 13.54 2.34
C HIS A 263 22.80 13.16 1.17
N ARG A 264 22.38 12.23 0.30
CA ARG A 264 23.17 11.84 -0.89
C ARG A 264 23.32 12.97 -1.90
N LEU A 265 22.29 13.80 -2.07
CA LEU A 265 22.28 14.91 -3.01
C LEU A 265 23.05 16.13 -2.47
N GLU A 266 23.02 16.37 -1.16
CA GLU A 266 23.85 17.39 -0.51
C GLU A 266 25.35 17.16 -0.77
N LEU A 267 25.79 15.90 -0.72
CA LEU A 267 27.19 15.53 -0.97
C LEU A 267 27.68 15.87 -2.39
N ILE A 268 26.78 16.05 -3.35
CA ILE A 268 27.10 16.44 -4.73
C ILE A 268 26.85 17.92 -5.00
N GLY A 269 26.51 18.71 -3.96
CA GLY A 269 26.27 20.15 -4.05
C GLY A 269 24.89 20.52 -4.57
N PHE A 270 23.91 19.63 -4.52
CA PHE A 270 22.53 19.95 -4.86
C PHE A 270 21.89 20.80 -3.76
N THR A 271 21.09 21.80 -4.13
CA THR A 271 20.53 22.79 -3.19
C THR A 271 19.01 22.93 -3.24
N ASN A 272 18.37 22.55 -4.34
CA ASN A 272 16.93 22.79 -4.55
C ASN A 272 16.06 21.64 -4.02
N PHE A 273 16.02 21.49 -2.70
CA PHE A 273 15.29 20.39 -2.03
C PHE A 273 13.77 20.55 -2.04
N GLU A 274 13.25 21.74 -2.32
CA GLU A 274 11.81 22.01 -2.41
C GLU A 274 11.17 21.16 -3.52
N ILE A 275 11.74 21.18 -4.72
CA ILE A 275 11.24 20.38 -5.87
C ILE A 275 11.21 18.88 -5.58
N LEU A 276 12.18 18.38 -4.80
CA LEU A 276 12.24 16.96 -4.42
C LEU A 276 11.13 16.61 -3.42
N SER A 277 10.89 17.50 -2.46
CA SER A 277 9.82 17.37 -1.49
C SER A 277 8.46 17.36 -2.19
N ASP A 278 8.24 18.29 -3.11
CA ASP A 278 6.99 18.39 -3.89
C ASP A 278 6.76 17.13 -4.72
N SER A 279 7.78 16.67 -5.44
CA SER A 279 7.68 15.44 -6.26
C SER A 279 7.38 14.19 -5.40
N LEU A 280 7.93 14.10 -4.19
CA LEU A 280 7.60 13.02 -3.26
C LEU A 280 6.20 13.19 -2.67
N ALA A 281 5.74 14.42 -2.41
CA ALA A 281 4.37 14.68 -1.97
C ALA A 281 3.35 14.26 -3.04
N ASP A 282 3.64 14.51 -4.32
CA ASP A 282 2.82 14.02 -5.45
C ASP A 282 2.78 12.49 -5.49
N ALA A 283 3.94 11.84 -5.32
CA ALA A 283 4.02 10.38 -5.27
C ALA A 283 3.24 9.79 -4.09
N ARG A 284 3.32 10.43 -2.90
CA ARG A 284 2.52 10.07 -1.72
C ARG A 284 1.02 10.21 -1.99
N THR A 285 0.62 11.32 -2.61
CA THR A 285 -0.77 11.56 -2.98
C THR A 285 -1.27 10.46 -3.92
N SER A 286 -0.49 10.13 -4.97
CA SER A 286 -0.81 9.06 -5.91
C SER A 286 -0.97 7.69 -5.22
N LEU A 287 -0.08 7.32 -4.29
CA LEU A 287 -0.19 6.09 -3.51
C LEU A 287 -1.46 6.06 -2.64
N SER A 288 -1.76 7.17 -1.97
CA SER A 288 -2.95 7.29 -1.12
C SER A 288 -4.26 7.36 -1.90
N GLY A 289 -4.22 7.61 -3.21
CA GLY A 289 -5.40 7.73 -4.07
C GLY A 289 -6.28 6.47 -4.10
N CYS A 290 -5.72 5.30 -3.80
CA CYS A 290 -6.47 4.04 -3.73
C CYS A 290 -7.19 3.81 -2.37
N ILE A 291 -6.79 4.52 -1.31
CA ILE A 291 -7.29 4.33 0.06
C ILE A 291 -8.81 4.53 0.18
N PRO A 292 -9.43 5.57 -0.42
CA PRO A 292 -10.88 5.74 -0.34
C PRO A 292 -11.67 4.55 -0.91
N ILE A 293 -11.21 4.00 -2.04
CA ILE A 293 -11.84 2.84 -2.69
C ILE A 293 -11.68 1.59 -1.83
N LEU A 294 -10.48 1.37 -1.27
CA LEU A 294 -10.20 0.27 -0.35
C LEU A 294 -11.10 0.34 0.90
N ASN A 295 -11.16 1.51 1.54
CA ASN A 295 -11.98 1.75 2.72
C ASN A 295 -13.46 1.49 2.42
N SER A 296 -13.96 1.98 1.27
CA SER A 296 -15.35 1.74 0.85
C SER A 296 -15.65 0.25 0.70
N ARG A 297 -14.76 -0.54 0.07
CA ARG A 297 -14.97 -1.98 -0.09
C ARG A 297 -14.88 -2.76 1.21
N VAL A 298 -13.92 -2.44 2.07
CA VAL A 298 -13.78 -3.08 3.39
C VAL A 298 -15.02 -2.80 4.24
N THR A 299 -15.44 -1.54 4.31
CA THR A 299 -16.62 -1.15 5.09
C THR A 299 -17.92 -1.73 4.54
N GLN A 300 -18.06 -1.84 3.22
CA GLN A 300 -19.19 -2.52 2.58
C GLN A 300 -19.23 -4.01 2.94
N HIS A 301 -18.11 -4.74 2.81
CA HIS A 301 -18.04 -6.15 3.17
C HIS A 301 -18.35 -6.38 4.66
N LEU A 302 -17.84 -5.52 5.54
CA LEU A 302 -18.15 -5.57 6.98
C LEU A 302 -19.63 -5.28 7.23
N SER A 303 -20.20 -4.26 6.59
CA SER A 303 -21.62 -3.90 6.72
C SER A 303 -22.52 -5.05 6.29
N ASP A 304 -22.27 -5.64 5.12
CA ASP A 304 -23.03 -6.77 4.59
C ASP A 304 -22.95 -7.99 5.53
N SER A 305 -21.77 -8.26 6.07
CA SER A 305 -21.56 -9.35 7.04
C SER A 305 -22.35 -9.09 8.34
N CYS A 306 -22.31 -7.88 8.88
CA CYS A 306 -23.06 -7.52 10.09
C CYS A 306 -24.58 -7.59 9.84
N TYR A 307 -25.04 -6.99 8.75
CA TYR A 307 -26.45 -6.98 8.37
C TYR A 307 -26.99 -8.39 8.09
N GLY A 308 -26.19 -9.28 7.52
CA GLY A 308 -26.57 -10.68 7.30
C GLY A 308 -27.13 -11.36 8.56
N TYR A 309 -26.57 -11.05 9.74
CA TYR A 309 -27.10 -11.50 11.02
C TYR A 309 -28.29 -10.66 11.50
N LEU A 310 -28.20 -9.32 11.42
CA LEU A 310 -29.26 -8.40 11.88
C LEU A 310 -30.59 -8.59 11.14
N LYS A 311 -30.55 -9.04 9.88
CA LYS A 311 -31.74 -9.40 9.09
C LYS A 311 -32.60 -10.47 9.78
N SER A 312 -32.04 -11.28 10.68
CA SER A 312 -32.76 -12.29 11.46
C SER A 312 -33.88 -11.70 12.33
N ALA A 313 -33.88 -10.38 12.58
CA ALA A 313 -34.98 -9.71 13.25
C ALA A 313 -36.32 -9.86 12.52
N ALA A 314 -36.31 -10.08 11.20
CA ALA A 314 -37.51 -10.40 10.42
C ALA A 314 -38.19 -11.71 10.86
N GLU A 315 -37.44 -12.64 11.47
CA GLU A 315 -37.96 -13.93 11.94
C GLU A 315 -38.51 -13.87 13.37
N VAL A 316 -38.27 -12.79 14.12
CA VAL A 316 -38.75 -12.62 15.50
C VAL A 316 -40.26 -12.84 15.65
N PRO A 317 -41.14 -12.35 14.73
CA PRO A 317 -42.57 -12.64 14.79
C PRO A 317 -42.90 -14.14 14.78
N ARG A 318 -42.13 -14.95 14.05
CA ARG A 318 -42.38 -16.41 13.96
C ARG A 318 -42.03 -17.13 15.25
N LEU A 319 -41.10 -16.57 16.05
CA LEU A 319 -40.68 -17.16 17.32
C LEU A 319 -41.76 -17.07 18.41
N TYR A 320 -42.65 -16.08 18.33
CA TYR A 320 -43.68 -15.83 19.34
C TYR A 320 -45.10 -16.18 18.88
N ARG A 321 -45.41 -16.02 17.59
CA ARG A 321 -46.74 -16.34 17.07
C ARG A 321 -47.03 -17.83 17.21
N ARG A 322 -48.02 -18.18 18.05
CA ARG A 322 -48.54 -19.56 18.20
C ARG A 322 -47.54 -20.58 18.76
N THR A 323 -46.49 -20.14 19.44
CA THR A 323 -45.44 -21.02 19.98
C THR A 323 -45.52 -21.20 21.50
N ASN A 324 -46.46 -20.54 22.18
CA ASN A 324 -46.56 -20.48 23.66
C ASN A 324 -45.24 -20.11 24.36
N LYS A 325 -44.31 -19.48 23.65
CA LYS A 325 -42.99 -19.12 24.19
C LYS A 325 -43.14 -18.07 25.29
N GLU A 326 -42.38 -18.23 26.38
CA GLU A 326 -42.35 -17.29 27.50
C GLU A 326 -41.80 -15.92 27.10
N VAL A 327 -42.07 -14.91 27.93
CA VAL A 327 -41.56 -13.54 27.73
C VAL A 327 -40.05 -13.55 27.91
N SER A 328 -39.29 -13.13 26.90
CA SER A 328 -37.84 -13.10 26.98
C SER A 328 -37.33 -11.94 27.85
N THR A 329 -36.28 -12.21 28.62
CA THR A 329 -35.50 -11.22 29.38
C THR A 329 -34.12 -10.95 28.78
N LYS A 330 -33.77 -11.62 27.68
CA LYS A 330 -32.45 -11.52 27.04
C LYS A 330 -32.60 -11.14 25.57
N ALA A 331 -31.59 -10.43 25.07
CA ALA A 331 -31.45 -10.16 23.65
C ALA A 331 -31.26 -11.46 22.85
N SER A 332 -31.63 -11.39 21.58
CA SER A 332 -31.53 -12.50 20.63
C SER A 332 -30.07 -12.78 20.26
N PRO A 333 -29.69 -14.06 20.04
CA PRO A 333 -28.29 -14.45 19.77
C PRO A 333 -27.73 -13.93 18.43
N TYR A 334 -28.60 -13.44 17.54
CA TYR A 334 -28.16 -12.83 16.30
C TYR A 334 -27.44 -11.50 16.53
N VAL A 335 -27.73 -10.78 17.63
CA VAL A 335 -27.09 -9.49 17.94
C VAL A 335 -25.61 -9.68 18.25
N ASP A 336 -25.25 -10.69 19.06
CA ASP A 336 -23.85 -11.07 19.28
C ASP A 336 -23.17 -11.50 17.99
N SER A 337 -23.88 -12.28 17.17
CA SER A 337 -23.34 -12.79 15.92
C SER A 337 -23.09 -11.68 14.89
N ALA A 338 -23.90 -10.61 14.91
CA ALA A 338 -23.75 -9.45 14.03
C ALA A 338 -22.43 -8.70 14.27
N LEU A 339 -21.89 -8.72 15.49
CA LEU A 339 -20.66 -8.00 15.83
C LEU A 339 -19.40 -8.87 15.72
N LYS A 340 -19.53 -10.20 15.54
CA LYS A 340 -18.38 -11.11 15.37
C LYS A 340 -17.44 -10.69 14.22
N PRO A 341 -17.92 -10.27 13.04
CA PRO A 341 -17.02 -9.84 11.95
C PRO A 341 -16.10 -8.68 12.35
N LEU A 342 -16.61 -7.73 13.14
CA LEU A 342 -15.84 -6.59 13.61
C LEU A 342 -14.79 -7.02 14.65
N HIS A 343 -15.19 -7.83 15.63
CA HIS A 343 -14.26 -8.37 16.63
C HIS A 343 -13.15 -9.22 15.99
N GLN A 344 -13.48 -10.02 14.97
CA GLN A 344 -12.51 -10.82 14.23
C GLN A 344 -11.50 -9.91 13.52
N LEU A 345 -11.96 -8.88 12.81
CA LEU A 345 -11.07 -7.91 12.16
C LEU A 345 -10.15 -7.21 13.17
N GLN A 346 -10.67 -6.79 14.31
CA GLN A 346 -9.87 -6.16 15.35
C GLN A 346 -8.82 -7.12 15.90
N SER A 347 -9.20 -8.36 16.18
CA SER A 347 -8.28 -9.38 16.70
C SER A 347 -7.15 -9.68 15.70
N ASP A 348 -7.49 -9.84 14.42
CA ASP A 348 -6.54 -10.26 13.39
C ASP A 348 -5.58 -9.13 12.97
N TYR A 349 -6.02 -7.87 13.09
CA TYR A 349 -5.29 -6.73 12.52
C TYR A 349 -4.96 -5.59 13.50
N LYS A 350 -5.19 -5.74 14.81
CA LYS A 350 -4.87 -4.71 15.82
C LYS A 350 -3.41 -4.25 15.82
N ASP A 351 -2.48 -5.17 15.53
CA ASP A 351 -1.03 -4.91 15.58
C ASP A 351 -0.51 -4.45 14.21
N VAL A 352 -1.37 -4.44 13.19
CA VAL A 352 -1.03 -4.17 11.80
C VAL A 352 -1.59 -2.83 11.34
N LEU A 353 -2.82 -2.51 11.71
CA LEU A 353 -3.50 -1.27 11.35
C LEU A 353 -3.48 -0.28 12.50
N LYS A 354 -3.44 1.02 12.17
CA LYS A 354 -3.66 2.08 13.15
C LYS A 354 -5.06 1.97 13.76
N PRO A 355 -5.22 2.16 15.09
CA PRO A 355 -6.53 2.08 15.75
C PRO A 355 -7.59 3.01 15.15
N SER A 356 -7.17 4.19 14.66
CA SER A 356 -8.06 5.14 13.98
C SER A 356 -8.69 4.57 12.71
N ILE A 357 -7.93 3.84 11.89
CA ILE A 357 -8.44 3.22 10.66
C ILE A 357 -9.51 2.18 11.00
N ILE A 358 -9.26 1.35 12.00
CA ILE A 358 -10.21 0.32 12.44
C ILE A 358 -11.49 0.97 12.98
N GLN A 359 -11.37 2.00 13.81
CA GLN A 359 -12.52 2.70 14.37
C GLN A 359 -13.36 3.38 13.30
N ASP A 360 -12.73 4.04 12.32
CA ASP A 360 -13.43 4.65 11.18
C ASP A 360 -14.18 3.59 10.36
N TRP A 361 -13.55 2.44 10.11
CA TRP A 361 -14.23 1.34 9.40
C TRP A 361 -15.43 0.80 10.16
N PHE A 362 -15.29 0.61 11.47
CA PHE A 362 -16.41 0.14 12.29
C PHE A 362 -17.54 1.15 12.30
N ARG A 363 -17.23 2.44 12.44
CA ARG A 363 -18.25 3.50 12.42
C ARG A 363 -19.05 3.49 11.11
N VAL A 364 -18.36 3.41 9.96
CA VAL A 364 -19.02 3.38 8.65
C VAL A 364 -19.83 2.10 8.46
N ALA A 365 -19.25 0.93 8.76
CA ALA A 365 -19.93 -0.36 8.61
C ALA A 365 -21.15 -0.50 9.53
N LEU A 366 -21.04 -0.06 10.79
CA LEU A 366 -22.15 -0.06 11.74
C LEU A 366 -23.22 0.95 11.33
N SER A 367 -22.87 2.12 10.81
CA SER A 367 -23.87 3.09 10.34
C SER A 367 -24.72 2.55 9.19
N ASP A 368 -24.09 1.89 8.22
CA ASP A 368 -24.82 1.31 7.08
C ASP A 368 -25.65 0.08 7.49
N SER A 369 -25.08 -0.84 8.26
CA SER A 369 -25.82 -2.01 8.75
C SER A 369 -26.95 -1.63 9.72
N THR A 370 -26.77 -0.60 10.55
CA THR A 370 -27.83 -0.07 11.45
C THR A 370 -28.96 0.57 10.66
N ARG A 371 -28.67 1.30 9.57
CA ARG A 371 -29.71 1.83 8.67
C ARG A 371 -30.59 0.72 8.11
N ARG A 372 -29.98 -0.33 7.55
CA ARG A 372 -30.71 -1.48 6.99
C ARG A 372 -31.46 -2.26 8.08
N TYR A 373 -30.88 -2.34 9.27
CA TYR A 373 -31.53 -2.94 10.43
C TYR A 373 -32.76 -2.14 10.87
N TYR A 374 -32.66 -0.80 10.90
CA TYR A 374 -33.79 0.09 11.16
C TYR A 374 -34.94 -0.14 10.20
N GLU A 375 -34.67 -0.21 8.89
CA GLU A 375 -35.69 -0.50 7.87
C GLU A 375 -36.37 -1.85 8.13
N THR A 376 -35.58 -2.88 8.45
CA THR A 376 -36.08 -4.23 8.77
C THR A 376 -36.99 -4.21 10.01
N VAL A 377 -36.55 -3.56 11.10
CA VAL A 377 -37.31 -3.46 12.35
C VAL A 377 -38.59 -2.64 12.14
N ALA A 378 -38.53 -1.53 11.39
CA ALA A 378 -39.68 -0.71 11.06
C ALA A 378 -40.73 -1.48 10.26
N GLU A 379 -40.31 -2.29 9.29
CA GLU A 379 -41.20 -3.16 8.52
C GLU A 379 -41.88 -4.21 9.41
N VAL A 380 -41.10 -4.88 10.27
CA VAL A 380 -41.62 -5.87 11.23
C VAL A 380 -42.66 -5.23 12.16
N LEU A 381 -42.34 -4.09 12.77
CA LEU A 381 -43.25 -3.39 13.68
C LEU A 381 -44.53 -2.89 12.97
N SER A 382 -44.41 -2.42 11.72
CA SER A 382 -45.55 -2.05 10.87
C SER A 382 -46.46 -3.26 10.58
N SER A 383 -45.87 -4.41 10.24
CA SER A 383 -46.59 -5.67 10.02
C SER A 383 -47.30 -6.16 11.28
N VAL A 384 -46.63 -6.12 12.43
CA VAL A 384 -47.21 -6.46 13.75
C VAL A 384 -48.41 -5.54 14.04
N LYS A 385 -48.26 -4.23 13.86
CA LYS A 385 -49.35 -3.26 14.08
C LYS A 385 -50.57 -3.55 13.19
N LYS A 386 -50.36 -3.79 11.89
CA LYS A 386 -51.45 -4.11 10.94
C LYS A 386 -52.16 -5.41 11.32
N MET A 387 -51.40 -6.42 11.75
CA MET A 387 -51.96 -7.71 12.20
C MET A 387 -52.81 -7.50 13.46
N GLU A 388 -52.28 -6.80 14.45
CA GLU A 388 -52.95 -6.46 15.70
C GLU A 388 -54.28 -5.71 15.47
N GLU A 389 -54.29 -4.71 14.58
CA GLU A 389 -55.49 -3.97 14.18
C GLU A 389 -56.52 -4.86 13.47
N SER A 390 -56.08 -5.76 12.59
CA SER A 390 -56.98 -6.70 11.90
C SER A 390 -57.63 -7.70 12.87
N LEU A 391 -56.86 -8.21 13.84
CA LEU A 391 -57.36 -9.07 14.91
C LEU A 391 -58.35 -8.33 15.83
N LYS A 392 -58.07 -7.07 16.17
CA LYS A 392 -59.00 -6.22 16.93
C LYS A 392 -60.32 -6.03 16.19
N ARG A 393 -60.30 -5.72 14.90
CA ARG A 393 -61.51 -5.60 14.06
C ARG A 393 -62.29 -6.91 13.97
N LEU A 394 -61.60 -8.04 13.82
CA LEU A 394 -62.23 -9.36 13.77
C LEU A 394 -62.87 -9.75 15.12
N LYS A 395 -62.21 -9.46 16.24
CA LYS A 395 -62.77 -9.66 17.59
C LYS A 395 -63.99 -8.75 17.83
N GLN A 396 -63.95 -7.50 17.39
CA GLN A 396 -65.09 -6.57 17.47
C GLN A 396 -66.28 -7.06 16.64
N ALA A 397 -66.05 -7.55 15.41
CA ALA A 397 -67.10 -8.10 14.56
C ALA A 397 -67.73 -9.40 15.11
N ARG A 398 -66.97 -10.22 15.84
CA ARG A 398 -67.48 -11.42 16.52
C ARG A 398 -68.26 -11.11 17.81
N LYS A 399 -67.88 -10.05 18.54
CA LYS A 399 -68.59 -9.60 19.75
C LYS A 399 -70.03 -9.19 19.49
N THR A 400 -70.39 -8.84 18.25
CA THR A 400 -71.77 -8.48 17.88
C THR A 400 -72.71 -9.69 17.79
N ILE A 401 -72.21 -10.94 17.85
CA ILE A 401 -73.00 -12.17 17.65
C ILE A 401 -73.09 -13.05 18.91
N THR A 402 -72.24 -12.84 19.93
CA THR A 402 -72.25 -13.67 21.15
C THR A 402 -71.94 -12.85 22.41
N ALA A 403 -72.82 -12.96 23.43
CA ALA A 403 -72.64 -12.36 24.74
C ALA A 403 -71.42 -12.98 25.46
N SER A 404 -70.68 -12.11 26.15
CA SER A 404 -69.32 -12.28 26.63
C SER A 404 -69.12 -13.24 27.80
N VAL A 405 -68.13 -14.13 27.68
CA VAL A 405 -67.36 -14.67 28.82
C VAL A 405 -66.10 -13.80 28.99
N PRO A 406 -65.67 -13.42 30.21
CA PRO A 406 -64.43 -12.68 30.41
C PRO A 406 -63.23 -13.63 30.22
N GLU A 407 -62.40 -13.37 29.21
CA GLU A 407 -61.09 -14.04 29.08
C GLU A 407 -60.13 -13.48 30.13
N THR A 408 -59.88 -14.25 31.19
CA THR A 408 -58.83 -14.04 32.19
C THR A 408 -57.48 -14.54 31.67
N ASN A 409 -56.93 -13.90 30.64
CA ASN A 409 -55.53 -14.09 30.24
C ASN A 409 -54.80 -12.75 30.33
N GLY A 410 -54.40 -12.37 31.56
CA GLY A 410 -53.57 -11.19 31.87
C GLY A 410 -52.11 -11.31 31.42
N GLY A 411 -51.80 -12.15 30.45
CA GLY A 411 -50.45 -12.32 29.90
C GLY A 411 -50.15 -11.32 28.78
N LEU A 412 -48.88 -10.97 28.62
CA LEU A 412 -48.41 -10.16 27.48
C LEU A 412 -48.78 -10.85 26.17
N THR A 413 -49.41 -10.11 25.25
CA THR A 413 -49.81 -10.64 23.93
C THR A 413 -48.59 -11.03 23.09
N ASP A 414 -48.75 -11.94 22.13
CA ASP A 414 -47.67 -12.32 21.20
C ASP A 414 -47.07 -11.08 20.51
N ASP A 415 -47.90 -10.12 20.11
CA ASP A 415 -47.46 -8.85 19.52
C ASP A 415 -46.69 -7.97 20.52
N GLY A 416 -47.08 -7.98 21.81
CA GLY A 416 -46.34 -7.34 22.89
C GLY A 416 -44.98 -7.98 23.16
N LYS A 417 -44.89 -9.32 23.11
CA LYS A 417 -43.63 -10.07 23.22
C LYS A 417 -42.67 -9.75 22.06
N ILE A 418 -43.19 -9.62 20.84
CA ILE A 418 -42.39 -9.25 19.67
C ILE A 418 -41.78 -7.84 19.84
N ARG A 419 -42.60 -6.85 20.23
CA ARG A 419 -42.13 -5.47 20.46
C ARG A 419 -41.09 -5.41 21.58
N LEU A 420 -41.32 -6.14 22.68
CA LEU A 420 -40.37 -6.23 23.78
C LEU A 420 -39.05 -6.87 23.34
N GLN A 421 -39.07 -7.97 22.58
CA GLN A 421 -37.85 -8.62 22.12
C GLN A 421 -37.03 -7.69 21.23
N LEU A 422 -37.66 -6.98 20.29
CA LEU A 422 -36.96 -6.02 19.42
C LEU A 422 -36.36 -4.86 20.22
N ALA A 423 -37.02 -4.39 21.28
CA ALA A 423 -36.46 -3.38 22.17
C ALA A 423 -35.21 -3.89 22.91
N LEU A 424 -35.29 -5.11 23.49
CA LEU A 424 -34.14 -5.75 24.14
C LEU A 424 -32.97 -5.96 23.17
N ASP A 425 -33.26 -6.36 21.93
CA ASP A 425 -32.23 -6.59 20.90
C ASP A 425 -31.49 -5.29 20.53
N VAL A 426 -32.22 -4.19 20.33
CA VAL A 426 -31.66 -2.88 19.97
C VAL A 426 -30.91 -2.23 21.14
N GLU A 427 -31.47 -2.30 22.36
CA GLU A 427 -30.79 -1.81 23.57
C GLU A 427 -29.46 -2.53 23.76
N TYR A 428 -29.47 -3.87 23.66
CA TYR A 428 -28.26 -4.67 23.77
C TYR A 428 -27.27 -4.41 22.63
N PHE A 429 -27.74 -4.23 21.39
CA PHE A 429 -26.88 -3.85 20.27
C PHE A 429 -26.12 -2.54 20.56
N GLY A 430 -26.81 -1.54 21.12
CA GLY A 430 -26.19 -0.28 21.55
C GLY A 430 -25.13 -0.47 22.64
N GLU A 431 -25.42 -1.26 23.66
CA GLU A 431 -24.46 -1.58 24.72
C GLU A 431 -23.19 -2.24 24.17
N GLN A 432 -23.33 -3.15 23.20
CA GLN A 432 -22.19 -3.82 22.59
C GLN A 432 -21.36 -2.87 21.71
N ILE A 433 -21.99 -1.96 20.97
CA ILE A 433 -21.29 -0.89 20.23
C ILE A 433 -20.46 -0.03 21.19
N GLN A 434 -21.01 0.34 22.35
CA GLN A 434 -20.29 1.10 23.37
C GLN A 434 -19.11 0.32 23.96
N LYS A 435 -19.27 -0.98 24.22
CA LYS A 435 -18.18 -1.86 24.69
C LYS A 435 -17.02 -1.97 23.71
N MET A 436 -17.30 -1.83 22.42
CA MET A 436 -16.26 -1.76 21.37
C MET A 436 -15.52 -0.42 21.32
N GLY A 437 -15.88 0.55 22.18
CA GLY A 437 -15.24 1.86 22.26
C GLY A 437 -15.80 2.90 21.29
N LEU A 438 -16.97 2.66 20.70
CA LEU A 438 -17.65 3.59 19.80
C LEU A 438 -18.80 4.29 20.51
N GLN A 439 -19.07 5.54 20.16
CA GLN A 439 -20.25 6.25 20.65
C GLN A 439 -21.46 5.91 19.78
N THR A 440 -22.58 5.57 20.40
CA THR A 440 -23.83 5.30 19.69
C THR A 440 -24.38 6.53 18.96
N SER A 441 -23.99 7.75 19.39
CA SER A 441 -24.29 9.00 18.70
C SER A 441 -23.63 9.12 17.32
N ASP A 442 -22.50 8.45 17.12
CA ASP A 442 -21.72 8.54 15.88
C ASP A 442 -22.20 7.57 14.81
N ILE A 443 -23.12 6.66 15.18
CA ILE A 443 -23.73 5.65 14.32
C ILE A 443 -25.04 6.20 13.76
N SER A 444 -25.09 6.33 12.44
CA SER A 444 -26.26 6.87 11.74
C SER A 444 -27.52 6.05 12.04
N LEU A 445 -28.64 6.74 12.35
CA LEU A 445 -29.96 6.17 12.64
C LEU A 445 -30.07 5.29 13.89
N PHE A 446 -29.01 5.14 14.69
CA PHE A 446 -29.09 4.35 15.92
C PHE A 446 -30.08 4.96 16.93
N SER A 447 -30.02 6.28 17.15
CA SER A 447 -30.97 6.98 18.03
C SER A 447 -32.42 6.82 17.56
N SER A 448 -32.66 7.01 16.26
CA SER A 448 -34.00 6.82 15.67
C SER A 448 -34.49 5.37 15.78
N LEU A 449 -33.59 4.39 15.69
CA LEU A 449 -33.91 2.98 15.92
C LEU A 449 -34.30 2.71 17.37
N LEU A 450 -33.56 3.27 18.32
CA LEU A 450 -33.87 3.16 19.74
C LEU A 450 -35.24 3.78 20.06
N ASP A 451 -35.52 4.99 19.56
CA ASP A 451 -36.81 5.67 19.74
C ASP A 451 -37.96 4.85 19.13
N LEU A 452 -37.74 4.24 17.96
CA LEU A 452 -38.73 3.42 17.26
C LEU A 452 -39.15 2.21 18.11
N VAL A 453 -38.19 1.48 18.69
CA VAL A 453 -38.50 0.29 19.48
C VAL A 453 -39.05 0.64 20.86
N GLN A 454 -38.59 1.72 21.49
CA GLN A 454 -39.13 2.21 22.76
C GLN A 454 -40.59 2.66 22.60
N GLY A 455 -40.88 3.48 21.58
CA GLY A 455 -42.24 3.89 21.28
C GLY A 455 -43.16 2.72 20.90
N ALA A 456 -42.62 1.65 20.32
CA ALA A 456 -43.38 0.42 20.07
C ALA A 456 -43.65 -0.40 21.33
N ARG A 457 -42.71 -0.44 22.28
CA ARG A 457 -42.80 -1.11 23.59
C ARG A 457 -43.82 -0.43 24.50
N ASP A 458 -43.77 0.89 24.61
CA ASP A 458 -44.68 1.67 25.47
C ASP A 458 -46.15 1.59 25.02
N ARG A 459 -46.37 1.43 23.72
CA ARG A 459 -47.70 1.15 23.16
C ARG A 459 -48.24 -0.23 23.50
N ALA A 460 -47.38 -1.19 23.87
CA ALA A 460 -47.80 -2.52 24.31
C ALA A 460 -48.15 -2.54 25.82
N SER A 461 -47.40 -1.81 26.64
CA SER A 461 -47.67 -1.70 28.09
C SER A 461 -48.95 -0.89 28.39
N SER A 462 -49.24 0.15 27.60
CA SER A 462 -50.46 0.95 27.72
C SER A 462 -51.75 0.26 27.26
N GLN A 463 -51.65 -0.96 26.70
CA GLN A 463 -52.79 -1.76 26.24
C GLN A 463 -53.05 -3.01 27.10
N GLN A 464 -52.27 -3.23 28.16
CA GLN A 464 -52.62 -4.20 29.19
C GLN A 464 -53.70 -3.57 30.10
N PRO A 465 -54.84 -4.24 30.35
CA PRO A 465 -55.91 -3.72 31.19
C PRO A 465 -55.52 -3.59 32.66
#